data_AF-A0A853I160-F1
#
_entry.id   AF-A0A853I160-F1
#
_cell.length_a   1.000
_cell.length_b   1.000
_cell.length_c   1.000
_cell.angle_alpha   90.00
_cell.angle_beta   90.00
_cell.angle_gamma   90.00
#
_symmetry.space_group_name_H-M   'P 1'
#
loop_
_entity.id
_entity.type
_entity.pdbx_description
1 polymer ?
#
loop_
_entity_poly.entity_id
_entity_poly.type
_entity_poly.pdbx_seq_one_letter_code
_entity_poly.pdbx_strand_id
1 'polypeptide(L)'
;MQFSVFIQKHGDDEVAAMLGVKKRTVSSWRRMERAPTPEQAYNIIEKTQQVVDWQGIYQPYVTYRKRQKSKKQSMLTQHNTQQTTNKH
;
A
#
# COMPACT_ATOMS: atom_id res chain seq x y z
N MET A 1 -5.77 10.96 -7.58
CA MET A 1 -5.44 9.62 -8.13
C MET A 1 -4.59 8.84 -7.12
N GLN A 2 -4.61 7.49 -7.11
CA GLN A 2 -3.78 6.73 -6.17
C GLN A 2 -2.30 6.76 -6.54
N PHE A 3 -1.42 6.89 -5.55
CA PHE A 3 0.02 6.96 -5.81
C PHE A 3 0.60 5.66 -6.40
N SER A 4 0.09 4.49 -5.98
CA SER A 4 0.49 3.20 -6.56
C SER A 4 0.17 3.10 -8.06
N VAL A 5 -0.97 3.65 -8.48
CA VAL A 5 -1.40 3.71 -9.89
C VAL A 5 -0.53 4.69 -10.68
N PHE A 6 -0.17 5.82 -10.08
CA PHE A 6 0.78 6.76 -10.67
C PHE A 6 2.14 6.09 -10.94
N ILE A 7 2.68 5.41 -9.94
CA ILE A 7 3.95 4.66 -10.09
C ILE A 7 3.81 3.61 -11.19
N GLN A 8 2.69 2.90 -11.27
CA GLN A 8 2.49 1.89 -12.31
C GLN A 8 2.46 2.50 -13.73
N LYS A 9 1.93 3.72 -13.87
CA LYS A 9 1.85 4.43 -15.16
C LYS A 9 3.22 4.95 -15.63
N HIS A 10 4.03 5.47 -14.71
CA HIS A 10 5.32 6.12 -15.01
C HIS A 10 6.53 5.19 -14.85
N GLY A 11 6.40 4.13 -14.06
CA GLY A 11 7.48 3.19 -13.75
C GLY A 11 8.27 3.56 -12.48
N ASP A 12 8.82 2.52 -11.83
CA ASP A 12 9.52 2.67 -10.55
C ASP A 12 10.79 3.55 -10.69
N ASP A 13 11.50 3.50 -11.81
CA ASP A 13 12.77 4.23 -12.03
C ASP A 13 12.55 5.73 -12.26
N GLU A 14 11.59 6.09 -13.12
CA GLU A 14 11.23 7.49 -13.41
C GLU A 14 10.75 8.20 -12.15
N VAL A 15 9.85 7.56 -11.39
CA VAL A 15 9.32 8.14 -10.15
C VAL A 15 10.40 8.21 -9.06
N ALA A 16 11.32 7.25 -9.01
CA ALA A 16 12.44 7.30 -8.08
C ALA A 16 13.38 8.49 -8.36
N ALA A 17 13.72 8.71 -9.64
CA ALA A 17 14.53 9.85 -10.07
C ALA A 17 13.82 11.18 -9.77
N MET A 18 12.54 11.29 -10.11
CA MET A 18 11.73 12.49 -9.88
C MET A 18 11.64 12.88 -8.39
N LEU A 19 11.53 11.88 -7.51
CA LEU A 19 11.39 12.09 -6.06
C LEU A 19 12.72 12.12 -5.31
N GLY A 20 13.85 11.85 -5.98
CA GLY A 20 15.17 11.79 -5.35
C GLY A 20 15.33 10.64 -4.36
N VAL A 21 14.66 9.50 -4.59
CA VAL A 21 14.70 8.32 -3.71
C VAL A 21 15.20 7.08 -4.46
N LYS A 22 15.52 6.02 -3.72
CA LYS A 22 15.95 4.75 -4.32
C LYS A 22 14.75 4.01 -4.94
N LYS A 23 14.95 3.37 -6.09
CA LYS A 23 13.93 2.51 -6.77
C LYS A 23 13.20 1.57 -5.82
N ARG A 24 13.95 0.91 -4.92
CA ARG A 24 13.36 -0.02 -3.93
C ARG A 24 12.31 0.64 -3.03
N THR A 25 12.48 1.92 -2.71
CA THR A 25 11.56 2.69 -1.88
C THR A 25 10.24 2.88 -2.62
N VAL A 26 10.31 3.31 -3.88
CA VAL A 26 9.13 3.45 -4.75
C VAL A 26 8.43 2.11 -4.96
N SER A 27 9.20 1.05 -5.18
CA SER A 27 8.67 -0.30 -5.35
C SER A 27 7.90 -0.79 -4.10
N SER A 28 8.41 -0.48 -2.91
CA SER A 28 7.76 -0.78 -1.64
C SER A 28 6.45 -0.01 -1.46
N TRP A 29 6.41 1.26 -1.89
CA TRP A 29 5.19 2.08 -1.91
C TRP A 29 4.14 1.53 -2.88
N ARG A 30 4.54 1.16 -4.11
CA ARG A 30 3.65 0.56 -5.11
C ARG A 30 3.02 -0.74 -4.61
N ARG A 31 3.80 -1.59 -3.92
CA ARG A 31 3.32 -2.85 -3.32
C ARG A 31 2.57 -2.66 -1.99
N MET A 32 2.44 -1.43 -1.51
CA MET A 32 1.80 -1.08 -0.23
C MET A 32 2.46 -1.75 1.00
N GLU A 33 3.74 -2.12 0.90
CA GLU A 33 4.49 -2.74 2.00
C GLU A 33 4.77 -1.73 3.12
N ARG A 34 5.12 -0.50 2.73
CA ARG A 34 5.43 0.60 3.65
C ARG A 34 4.77 1.88 3.13
N ALA A 35 4.19 2.67 4.02
CA ALA A 35 3.65 3.99 3.66
C ALA A 35 4.77 5.04 3.59
N PRO A 36 4.67 6.06 2.71
CA PRO A 36 5.54 7.23 2.77
C PRO A 36 5.41 7.95 4.11
N THR A 37 6.51 8.51 4.60
CA THR A 37 6.47 9.47 5.72
C THR A 37 5.74 10.76 5.30
N PRO A 38 5.26 11.60 6.24
CA PRO A 38 4.59 12.85 5.91
C PRO A 38 5.43 13.78 5.00
N GLU A 39 6.73 13.91 5.25
CA GLU A 39 7.65 14.69 4.41
C GLU A 39 7.75 14.13 2.99
N GLN A 40 7.85 12.80 2.87
CA GLN A 40 7.87 12.13 1.56
C GLN A 40 6.54 12.31 0.83
N ALA A 41 5.41 12.24 1.55
CA ALA A 41 4.09 12.47 0.98
C ALA A 41 3.94 13.90 0.47
N TYR A 42 4.43 14.89 1.21
CA TYR A 42 4.46 16.28 0.75
C TYR A 42 5.27 16.43 -0.54
N ASN A 43 6.50 15.88 -0.58
CA ASN A 43 7.32 15.89 -1.79
C ASN A 43 6.64 15.17 -2.97
N ILE A 44 5.93 14.07 -2.73
CA ILE A 44 5.13 13.40 -3.76
C ILE A 44 4.05 14.33 -4.32
N ILE A 45 3.27 14.98 -3.45
CA ILE A 45 2.19 15.87 -3.87
C ILE A 45 2.74 17.04 -4.70
N GLU A 46 3.86 17.61 -4.26
CA GLU A 46 4.51 18.72 -4.94
C GLU A 46 5.06 18.30 -6.32
N LYS A 47 5.84 17.21 -6.39
CA LYS A 47 6.46 16.74 -7.65
C LYS A 47 5.46 16.17 -8.64
N THR A 48 4.33 15.64 -8.16
CA THR A 48 3.24 15.18 -9.04
C THR A 48 2.27 16.31 -9.41
N GLN A 49 2.55 17.57 -9.07
CA GLN A 49 1.69 18.71 -9.38
C GLN A 49 0.24 18.49 -8.92
N GLN A 50 0.06 17.97 -7.70
CA GLN A 50 -1.25 17.68 -7.08
C GLN A 50 -2.09 16.60 -7.76
N VAL A 51 -1.59 15.91 -8.80
CA VAL A 51 -2.32 14.78 -9.40
C VAL A 51 -2.47 13.63 -8.39
N VAL A 52 -1.48 13.48 -7.50
CA VAL A 52 -1.54 12.66 -6.29
C VAL A 52 -1.71 13.58 -5.09
N ASP A 53 -2.64 13.23 -4.20
CA ASP A 53 -2.97 13.95 -2.98
C ASP A 53 -2.82 13.06 -1.73
N TRP A 54 -3.03 13.64 -0.54
CA TRP A 54 -2.96 12.92 0.74
C TRP A 54 -3.83 11.67 0.74
N GLN A 55 -5.06 11.77 0.23
CA GLN A 55 -5.98 10.65 0.17
C GLN A 55 -5.49 9.56 -0.78
N GLY A 56 -5.02 9.94 -1.97
CA GLY A 56 -4.43 9.06 -2.97
C GLY A 56 -3.17 8.33 -2.49
N ILE A 57 -2.45 8.92 -1.53
CA ILE A 57 -1.31 8.27 -0.86
C ILE A 57 -1.82 7.30 0.21
N TYR A 58 -2.63 7.75 1.16
CA TYR A 58 -2.85 6.99 2.41
C TYR A 58 -4.07 6.08 2.42
N GLN A 59 -5.15 6.40 1.70
CA GLN A 59 -6.37 5.57 1.68
C GLN A 59 -6.10 4.13 1.21
N PRO A 60 -5.25 3.87 0.19
CA PRO A 60 -4.91 2.50 -0.23
C PRO A 60 -4.31 1.65 0.89
N TYR A 61 -3.44 2.23 1.74
CA TYR A 61 -2.84 1.51 2.87
C TYR A 61 -3.87 1.11 3.92
N VAL A 62 -4.84 1.98 4.20
CA VAL A 62 -5.93 1.69 5.14
C VAL A 62 -6.78 0.54 4.61
N THR A 63 -7.18 0.60 3.34
CA THR A 63 -7.96 -0.47 2.68
C THR A 63 -7.20 -1.79 2.65
N TYR A 64 -5.91 -1.76 2.31
CA TYR A 64 -5.05 -2.94 2.30
C TYR A 64 -4.99 -3.60 3.68
N ARG A 65 -4.73 -2.82 4.74
CA ARG A 65 -4.67 -3.33 6.12
C ARG A 65 -6.00 -3.92 6.59
N LYS A 66 -7.13 -3.27 6.29
CA LYS A 66 -8.47 -3.79 6.63
C LYS A 66 -8.70 -5.16 5.98
N ARG A 67 -8.35 -5.31 4.70
CA ARG A 67 -8.49 -6.57 3.96
C ARG A 67 -7.62 -7.69 4.52
N GLN A 68 -6.40 -7.39 4.98
CA GLN A 68 -5.55 -8.41 5.58
C GLN A 68 -6.08 -8.87 6.95
N LYS A 69 -6.63 -7.95 7.76
CA LYS A 69 -7.26 -8.30 9.03
C LYS A 69 -8.46 -9.24 8.84
N SER A 70 -9.33 -8.94 7.88
CA SER A 70 -10.50 -9.80 7.60
C SER A 70 -10.11 -11.18 7.09
N LYS A 71 -9.11 -11.27 6.19
CA LYS A 71 -8.56 -12.57 5.74
C LYS A 71 -7.97 -13.41 6.86
N LYS A 72 -7.21 -12.78 7.77
CA LYS A 72 -6.65 -13.48 8.94
C LYS A 72 -7.76 -14.02 9.84
N GLN A 73 -8.81 -13.23 10.07
CA GLN A 73 -9.95 -13.65 10.88
C GLN A 73 -10.69 -14.84 10.27
N SER A 74 -10.95 -14.82 8.95
CA SER A 74 -11.64 -15.94 8.28
C SER A 74 -10.84 -17.24 8.34
N MET A 75 -9.50 -17.17 8.15
CA MET A 75 -8.64 -18.36 8.27
C MET A 75 -8.63 -18.92 9.69
N LEU A 76 -8.60 -18.07 10.71
CA LEU A 76 -8.65 -18.50 12.12
C LEU A 76 -9.98 -19.19 12.44
N THR A 77 -11.10 -18.62 11.98
CA THR A 77 -12.43 -19.23 12.17
C THR A 77 -12.51 -20.62 11.51
N GLN A 78 -12.03 -20.76 10.27
CA GLN A 78 -12.06 -22.04 9.55
C GLN A 78 -11.23 -23.14 10.24
N HIS A 79 -10.05 -22.80 10.75
CA HIS A 79 -9.19 -23.74 11.46
C HIS A 79 -9.83 -24.20 12.79
N ASN A 80 -10.47 -23.29 13.53
CA ASN A 80 -11.15 -23.66 14.77
C ASN A 80 -12.39 -24.54 14.52
N THR A 81 -13.16 -24.28 13.46
CA THR A 81 -14.32 -25.13 13.10
C THR A 81 -13.90 -26.57 12.76
N GLN A 82 -12.79 -26.76 12.04
CA GLN A 82 -12.28 -28.10 11.69
C GLN A 82 -11.78 -28.89 12.92
N GLN A 83 -11.25 -28.21 13.95
CA GLN A 83 -10.84 -28.86 15.19
C GLN A 83 -12.03 -29.28 16.08
N THR A 84 -13.14 -28.56 16.02
CA THR A 84 -14.35 -28.90 16.78
C THR A 84 -15.12 -30.07 16.17
N THR A 85 -15.09 -30.24 14.84
CA THR A 85 -15.82 -31.32 14.16
C THR A 85 -15.12 -32.68 14.22
N ASN A 86 -13.81 -32.74 14.48
CA ASN A 86 -13.04 -33.98 14.57
C ASN A 86 -12.95 -34.56 16.01
N LYS A 87 -13.73 -34.03 16.96
CA LYS A 87 -13.75 -34.46 18.38
C LYS A 87 -14.94 -35.35 18.76
N HIS A 88 -15.67 -35.87 17.78
CA HIS A 88 -16.74 -36.85 17.93
C HIS A 88 -16.50 -38.02 16.98
#